data_AF-A0A7S1F0F7-F1
#
_entry.id   AF-A0A7S1F0F7-F1
#
_cell.length_a   1.000
_cell.length_b   1.000
_cell.length_c   1.000
_cell.angle_alpha   90.00
_cell.angle_beta   90.00
_cell.angle_gamma   90.00
#
_symmetry.space_group_name_H-M   'P 1'
#
loop_
_entity.id
_entity.type
_entity.pdbx_description
1 polymer ?
#
loop_
_entity_poly.entity_id
_entity_poly.type
_entity_poly.pdbx_seq_one_letter_code
_entity_poly.pdbx_strand_id
1 'polypeptide(L)'
;DLGTVEVEPWDTFEKATWLHPEILSVLTSQGFEKPMPIQAHTWPILAAGRDLIGVAKTGSGKTLAFLLPCFTFLLRDGLRSKRNDAAMPVQMEKQAAGPGEYSPD
;
A
#
# COMPACT_ATOMS: atom_id res chain seq x y z
N ASP A 1 20.72 -7.85 -16.08
CA ASP A 1 19.31 -8.22 -15.98
C ASP A 1 18.84 -7.88 -14.57
N LEU A 2 18.05 -6.83 -14.40
CA LEU A 2 17.63 -6.34 -13.08
C LEU A 2 16.48 -7.21 -12.55
N GLY A 3 16.75 -8.50 -12.38
CA GLY A 3 15.80 -9.59 -12.19
C GLY A 3 14.51 -9.16 -11.51
N THR A 4 13.39 -9.28 -12.23
CA THR A 4 12.07 -9.01 -11.70
C THR A 4 11.73 -10.07 -10.67
N VAL A 5 11.59 -9.66 -9.40
CA VAL A 5 11.04 -10.53 -8.36
C VAL A 5 9.53 -10.44 -8.46
N GLU A 6 8.89 -11.51 -8.92
CA GLU A 6 7.44 -11.64 -8.80
C GLU A 6 7.07 -11.86 -7.33
N VAL A 7 6.24 -10.98 -6.79
CA VAL A 7 5.72 -11.06 -5.43
C VAL A 7 4.23 -11.36 -5.51
N GLU A 8 3.78 -12.40 -4.83
CA GLU A 8 2.36 -12.76 -4.80
C GLU A 8 1.53 -11.62 -4.18
N PRO A 9 0.49 -11.12 -4.88
CA PRO A 9 -0.41 -10.12 -4.31
C PRO A 9 -1.21 -10.66 -3.12
N TRP A 10 -1.40 -9.83 -2.11
CA TRP A 10 -2.31 -10.11 -1.00
C TRP A 10 -3.73 -9.61 -1.35
N ASP A 11 -4.46 -10.43 -2.09
CA ASP A 11 -5.80 -10.13 -2.62
C ASP A 11 -6.95 -10.35 -1.62
N THR A 12 -6.64 -10.82 -0.41
CA THR A 12 -7.57 -10.88 0.73
C THR A 12 -6.91 -10.33 2.00
N PHE A 13 -7.71 -9.90 2.98
CA PHE A 13 -7.15 -9.40 4.24
C PHE A 13 -6.51 -10.51 5.08
N GLU A 14 -6.94 -11.77 4.92
CA GLU A 14 -6.35 -12.93 5.59
C GLU A 14 -4.90 -13.18 5.16
N LYS A 15 -4.55 -12.88 3.89
CA LYS A 15 -3.16 -12.94 3.43
C LYS A 15 -2.30 -11.83 4.05
N ALA A 16 -2.91 -10.69 4.38
CA ALA A 16 -2.24 -9.55 5.01
C ALA A 16 -2.07 -9.74 6.53
N THR A 17 -1.56 -10.90 6.95
CA THR A 17 -1.31 -11.29 8.35
C THR A 17 -0.43 -10.31 9.13
N TRP A 18 0.30 -9.47 8.41
CA TRP A 18 1.12 -8.41 8.96
C TRP A 18 0.30 -7.23 9.54
N LEU A 19 -0.92 -6.98 9.04
CA LEU A 19 -1.78 -5.90 9.53
C LEU A 19 -2.12 -6.09 11.01
N HIS A 20 -2.11 -4.98 11.76
CA HIS A 20 -2.50 -5.00 13.17
C HIS A 20 -3.99 -5.40 13.31
N PRO A 21 -4.38 -6.25 14.28
CA PRO A 21 -5.77 -6.71 14.43
C PRO A 21 -6.80 -5.58 14.56
N GLU A 22 -6.45 -4.47 15.20
CA GLU A 22 -7.33 -3.30 15.30
C GLU A 22 -7.61 -2.66 13.94
N ILE A 23 -6.61 -2.59 13.05
CA ILE A 23 -6.78 -2.07 11.68
C ILE A 23 -7.75 -2.97 10.93
N LEU A 24 -7.56 -4.29 11.02
CA LEU A 24 -8.44 -5.26 10.37
C LEU A 24 -9.88 -5.11 10.87
N SER A 25 -10.08 -4.99 12.19
CA SER A 25 -11.40 -4.75 12.78
C SER A 25 -12.06 -3.48 12.25
N VAL A 26 -11.32 -2.38 12.11
CA VAL A 26 -11.85 -1.13 11.55
C VAL A 26 -12.23 -1.32 10.09
N LEU A 27 -11.36 -1.92 9.27
CA LEU A 27 -11.65 -2.16 7.85
C LEU A 27 -12.93 -2.98 7.67
N THR A 28 -13.09 -4.07 8.42
CA THR A 28 -14.31 -4.88 8.38
C THR A 28 -15.53 -4.08 8.83
N SER A 29 -15.43 -3.30 9.91
CA SER A 29 -16.55 -2.48 10.40
C SER A 29 -17.00 -1.38 9.43
N GLN A 30 -16.09 -0.90 8.59
CA GLN A 30 -16.35 0.11 7.55
C GLN A 30 -16.79 -0.51 6.22
N GLY A 31 -16.94 -1.84 6.14
CA GLY A 31 -17.42 -2.54 4.96
C GLY A 31 -16.36 -2.75 3.87
N PHE A 32 -15.07 -2.69 4.20
CA PHE A 32 -14.04 -3.12 3.26
C PHE A 32 -14.04 -4.66 3.17
N GLU A 33 -14.36 -5.19 1.99
CA GLU A 33 -14.41 -6.64 1.75
C GLU A 33 -13.03 -7.23 1.44
N LYS A 34 -12.22 -6.53 0.64
CA LYS A 34 -10.89 -6.98 0.23
C LYS A 34 -9.99 -5.81 -0.16
N PRO A 35 -8.66 -6.02 -0.22
CA PRO A 35 -7.73 -5.01 -0.68
C PRO A 35 -8.00 -4.63 -2.14
N MET A 36 -7.86 -3.34 -2.46
CA MET A 36 -7.87 -2.87 -3.85
C MET A 36 -6.59 -3.34 -4.58
N PRO A 37 -6.57 -3.41 -5.93
CA PRO A 37 -5.42 -3.94 -6.66
C PRO A 37 -4.08 -3.28 -6.29
N ILE A 38 -4.03 -1.95 -6.19
CA ILE A 38 -2.78 -1.27 -5.79
C ILE A 38 -2.36 -1.61 -4.35
N GLN A 39 -3.30 -1.90 -3.45
CA GLN A 39 -3.01 -2.30 -2.08
C GLN A 39 -2.45 -3.73 -2.04
N ALA A 40 -3.12 -4.68 -2.71
CA ALA A 40 -2.74 -6.08 -2.78
C ALA A 40 -1.30 -6.28 -3.30
N HIS A 41 -0.89 -5.50 -4.30
CA HIS A 41 0.46 -5.61 -4.88
C HIS A 41 1.53 -4.91 -4.03
N THR A 42 1.17 -3.85 -3.30
CA THR A 42 2.17 -3.02 -2.59
C THR A 42 2.42 -3.50 -1.18
N TRP A 43 1.41 -3.98 -0.47
CA TRP A 43 1.55 -4.44 0.92
C TRP A 43 2.57 -5.55 1.16
N PRO A 44 2.71 -6.62 0.34
CA PRO A 44 3.76 -7.61 0.57
C PRO A 44 5.18 -7.03 0.42
N ILE A 45 5.36 -6.01 -0.44
CA ILE A 45 6.63 -5.33 -0.65
C ILE A 45 6.95 -4.40 0.53
N LEU A 46 5.95 -3.62 0.96
CA LEU A 46 6.07 -2.69 2.08
C LEU A 46 6.24 -3.40 3.43
N ALA A 47 5.53 -4.52 3.64
CA ALA A 47 5.68 -5.36 4.82
C ALA A 47 7.08 -5.98 4.93
N ALA A 48 7.79 -6.15 3.80
CA ALA A 48 9.18 -6.57 3.76
C ALA A 48 10.18 -5.42 4.02
N GLY A 49 9.70 -4.20 4.32
CA GLY A 49 10.53 -3.04 4.62
C GLY A 49 11.26 -2.49 3.39
N ARG A 50 10.75 -2.70 2.18
CA ARG A 50 11.35 -2.23 0.93
C ARG A 50 10.69 -0.94 0.44
N ASP A 51 11.49 -0.10 -0.21
CA ASP A 51 10.98 1.08 -0.91
C ASP A 51 10.19 0.67 -2.16
N LEU A 52 9.15 1.45 -2.48
CA LEU A 52 8.22 1.15 -3.56
C LEU A 52 7.77 2.43 -4.27
N ILE A 53 7.82 2.40 -5.60
CA ILE A 53 7.14 3.36 -6.47
C ILE A 53 5.87 2.71 -7.01
N GLY A 54 4.72 3.19 -6.55
CA GLY A 54 3.41 2.71 -6.98
C GLY A 54 2.72 3.69 -7.92
N VAL A 55 2.43 3.26 -9.16
CA VAL A 55 1.69 4.07 -10.14
C VAL A 55 0.28 3.53 -10.29
N ALA A 56 -0.72 4.38 -10.03
CA ALA A 56 -2.13 4.04 -10.24
C ALA A 56 -2.99 5.31 -10.41
N LYS A 57 -4.16 5.17 -11.02
CA LYS A 57 -5.11 6.29 -11.24
C LYS A 57 -5.71 6.86 -9.94
N THR A 58 -6.29 8.06 -9.97
CA THR A 58 -7.07 8.61 -8.84
C THR A 58 -8.23 7.66 -8.49
N GLY A 59 -8.58 7.57 -7.21
CA GLY A 59 -9.61 6.65 -6.72
C GLY A 59 -9.19 5.18 -6.62
N SER A 60 -7.94 4.84 -6.96
CA SER A 60 -7.44 3.45 -6.91
C SER A 60 -7.13 2.93 -5.50
N GLY A 61 -7.25 3.76 -4.45
CA GLY A 61 -6.96 3.35 -3.08
C GLY A 61 -5.53 3.54 -2.59
N LYS A 62 -4.68 4.30 -3.32
CA LYS A 62 -3.28 4.58 -2.93
C LYS A 62 -3.13 5.14 -1.50
N THR A 63 -4.09 5.93 -1.04
CA THR A 63 -4.08 6.51 0.32
C THR A 63 -3.97 5.41 1.38
N LEU A 64 -4.86 4.41 1.37
CA LEU A 64 -4.79 3.29 2.29
C LEU A 64 -3.65 2.32 1.96
N ALA A 65 -3.22 2.26 0.69
CA ALA A 65 -2.04 1.47 0.30
C ALA A 65 -0.78 1.91 1.08
N PHE A 66 -0.64 3.20 1.34
CA PHE A 66 0.47 3.75 2.11
C PHE A 66 0.19 3.86 3.62
N LEU A 67 -1.00 4.35 4.01
CA LEU A 67 -1.28 4.65 5.42
C LEU A 67 -1.40 3.41 6.30
N LEU A 68 -2.03 2.33 5.81
CA LEU A 68 -2.18 1.12 6.62
C LEU A 68 -0.82 0.51 7.00
N PRO A 69 0.17 0.51 6.09
CA PRO A 69 1.51 0.17 6.50
C PRO A 69 2.07 1.02 7.63
N CYS A 70 2.01 2.35 7.50
CA CYS A 70 2.48 3.25 8.55
C CYS A 70 1.82 2.99 9.90
N PHE A 71 0.49 2.85 9.93
CA PHE A 71 -0.24 2.57 11.18
C PHE A 71 0.14 1.23 11.78
N THR A 72 0.32 0.19 10.96
CA THR A 72 0.73 -1.13 11.44
C THR A 72 2.11 -1.08 12.10
N PHE A 73 3.08 -0.40 11.49
CA PHE A 73 4.41 -0.21 12.08
C PHE A 73 4.32 0.57 13.41
N LEU A 74 3.55 1.67 13.45
CA LEU A 74 3.39 2.50 14.64
C LEU A 74 2.73 1.74 15.82
N LEU A 75 1.72 0.91 15.53
CA LEU A 75 1.02 0.11 16.55
C LEU A 75 1.88 -1.05 17.05
N ARG A 76 2.71 -1.64 16.18
CA ARG A 76 3.58 -2.78 16.54
C ARG A 76 4.80 -2.38 17.37
N ASP A 77 5.53 -1.34 16.93
CA ASP A 77 6.80 -0.96 17.53
C ASP A 77 6.64 0.13 18.61
N GLY A 78 5.43 0.67 18.73
CA GLY A 78 5.12 1.87 19.49
C GLY A 78 5.75 3.13 18.87
N LEU A 79 5.47 4.30 19.43
CA LEU A 79 6.17 5.55 19.10
C LEU A 79 7.61 5.56 19.65
N ARG A 80 8.35 4.44 19.57
CA ARG A 80 9.76 4.39 19.98
C ARG A 80 10.58 5.16 18.97
N SER A 81 10.65 6.47 19.18
CA SER A 81 11.68 7.35 18.66
C SER A 81 13.02 6.91 19.26
N LYS A 82 13.67 5.94 18.61
CA LYS A 82 15.11 6.08 18.39
C LYS A 82 15.20 6.73 17.02
N ARG A 83 15.65 7.99 16.97
CA ARG A 83 16.13 8.60 15.71
C ARG A 83 17.19 7.65 15.15
N ASN A 84 16.78 6.79 14.23
CA ASN A 84 17.63 6.17 13.25
C ASN A 84 17.10 6.70 11.92
N ASP A 85 17.98 7.29 11.12
CA ASP A 85 17.66 8.06 9.91
C ASP A 85 17.03 7.25 8.75
N ALA A 86 16.51 6.06 9.02
CA ALA A 86 15.71 5.27 8.08
C ALA A 86 14.25 5.73 8.12
N ALA A 87 14.01 7.01 7.80
CA ALA A 87 12.69 7.40 7.34
C ALA A 87 12.40 6.60 6.07
N MET A 88 11.27 5.91 5.99
CA MET A 88 10.83 5.23 4.77
C MET A 88 10.61 6.29 3.67
N PRO A 89 11.50 6.43 2.67
CA PRO A 89 11.35 7.42 1.64
C PRO A 89 10.31 6.91 0.64
N VAL A 90 9.08 7.40 0.73
CA VAL A 90 8.04 7.10 -0.26
C VAL A 90 7.70 8.35 -1.05
N GLN A 91 7.96 8.27 -2.36
CA GLN A 91 7.48 9.21 -3.35
C GLN A 91 6.47 8.43 -4.21
N MET A 92 5.18 8.75 -4.07
CA MET A 92 4.16 8.28 -5.01
C MET A 92 3.72 9.46 -5.87
N GLU A 93 4.29 9.56 -7.06
CA GLU A 93 3.99 10.65 -7.98
C GLU A 93 2.73 10.34 -8.81
N LYS A 94 1.88 11.35 -8.96
CA LYS A 94 0.69 11.31 -9.82
C LYS A 94 1.13 11.63 -11.25
N GLN A 95 1.40 10.62 -12.08
CA GLN A 95 1.48 10.85 -13.52
C GLN A 95 0.07 11.20 -14.03
N ALA A 96 -0.14 12.44 -14.45
CA ALA A 96 -1.34 12.81 -15.20
C ALA A 96 -1.32 12.05 -16.53
N ALA A 97 -2.36 11.28 -16.82
CA ALA A 97 -2.57 10.78 -18.18
C ALA A 97 -2.69 12.00 -19.09
N GLY A 98 -1.90 12.04 -20.17
CA GLY A 98 -2.05 13.05 -21.22
C GLY A 98 -3.48 13.03 -21.78
N PRO A 99 -3.92 14.11 -22.45
CA PRO A 99 -5.26 14.17 -23.02
C PRO A 99 -5.42 13.02 -24.02
N GLY A 100 -6.13 11.97 -23.62
CA GLY A 100 -6.57 10.92 -24.53
C GLY A 100 -7.66 11.51 -25.41
N GLU A 101 -7.44 11.50 -26.72
CA GLU A 101 -8.45 11.84 -27.71
C GLU A 101 -9.67 10.94 -27.50
N TYR A 102 -10.74 11.54 -26.99
CA TYR A 102 -12.06 10.93 -26.97
C TYR A 102 -12.66 11.10 -28.37
N SER A 103 -12.75 10.01 -29.12
CA SER A 103 -13.54 9.93 -30.35
C SER A 103 -14.90 9.32 -30.01
N PRO A 104 -16.01 10.06 -30.14
CA PRO A 104 -17.33 9.48 -30.01
C PRO A 104 -17.74 8.83 -31.33
N ASP A 105 -17.75 7.51 -31.38
CA ASP A 105 -18.68 6.77 -32.25
C ASP A 105 -20.01 6.57 -31.49
#